data_AF-A0A842V165-F1
#
_entry.id   AF-A0A842V165-F1
#
_cell.length_a   1.000
_cell.length_b   1.000
_cell.length_c   1.000
_cell.angle_alpha   90.00
_cell.angle_beta   90.00
_cell.angle_gamma   90.00
#
_symmetry.space_group_name_H-M   'P 1'
#
loop_
_entity.id
_entity.type
_entity.pdbx_description
1 polymer ?
#
loop_
_entity_poly.entity_id
_entity_poly.type
_entity_poly.pdbx_seq_one_letter_code
_entity_poly.pdbx_strand_id
1 'polypeptide(L)'
;MEIRIDSLVEGARRAEGLVVVIDVFRAFTTAAYIFANGAEKIIPVAGIDEALELRRQNPNYVLTGERKGVMPAGFDYGNSPCILQDTDFSGKTAVMSTSAGTCGIICAKKAGEIVLGSFVCAKAVADYILKKRPDTVTLVALGNAGLKKTDEDELCAAYIKELLQ
;
A
#
# COMPACT_ATOMS: atom_id res chain seq x y z
N MET A 1 2.95 -7.57 -22.87
CA MET A 1 2.81 -6.78 -21.63
C MET A 1 3.88 -5.70 -21.64
N GLU A 2 3.48 -4.45 -21.71
CA GLU A 2 4.35 -3.29 -21.51
C GLU A 2 4.52 -3.04 -20.00
N ILE A 3 5.76 -2.90 -19.52
CA ILE A 3 6.05 -2.66 -18.11
C ILE A 3 6.75 -1.31 -17.95
N ARG A 4 6.13 -0.40 -17.21
CA ARG A 4 6.63 0.94 -16.90
C ARG A 4 6.99 1.04 -15.42
N ILE A 5 8.01 1.83 -15.10
CA ILE A 5 8.31 2.24 -13.73
C ILE A 5 8.15 3.75 -13.67
N ASP A 6 7.34 4.20 -12.73
CA ASP A 6 7.12 5.60 -12.40
C ASP A 6 7.39 5.81 -10.91
N SER A 7 7.49 7.07 -10.50
CA SER A 7 7.81 7.40 -9.11
C SER A 7 6.95 8.54 -8.60
N LEU A 8 6.79 8.58 -7.28
CA LEU A 8 6.14 9.64 -6.53
C LEU A 8 4.64 9.75 -6.85
N VAL A 9 3.98 10.72 -6.19
CA VAL A 9 2.55 11.01 -6.43
C VAL A 9 2.30 11.39 -7.89
N GLU A 10 3.21 12.11 -8.52
CA GLU A 10 3.06 12.50 -9.93
C GLU A 10 3.15 11.29 -10.88
N GLY A 11 3.98 10.29 -10.55
CA GLY A 11 3.97 9.01 -11.26
C GLY A 11 2.64 8.28 -11.09
N ALA A 12 2.11 8.22 -9.87
CA ALA A 12 0.80 7.63 -9.61
C ALA A 12 -0.32 8.28 -10.44
N ARG A 13 -0.32 9.62 -10.58
CA ARG A 13 -1.31 10.34 -11.41
C ARG A 13 -1.29 9.99 -12.89
N ARG A 14 -0.13 9.57 -13.41
CA ARG A 14 0.05 9.19 -14.82
C ARG A 14 -0.13 7.70 -15.07
N ALA A 15 0.03 6.88 -14.03
CA ALA A 15 -0.01 5.43 -14.11
C ALA A 15 -1.36 4.90 -14.64
N GLU A 16 -1.29 3.94 -15.56
CA GLU A 16 -2.43 3.33 -16.22
C GLU A 16 -2.25 1.81 -16.34
N GLY A 17 -3.32 1.11 -16.71
CA GLY A 17 -3.37 -0.35 -16.75
C GLY A 17 -3.46 -0.96 -15.36
N LEU A 18 -2.75 -2.07 -15.12
CA LEU A 18 -2.59 -2.64 -13.78
C LEU A 18 -1.45 -1.89 -13.07
N VAL A 19 -1.80 -1.13 -12.03
CA VAL A 19 -0.86 -0.28 -11.30
C VAL A 19 -0.47 -0.96 -9.99
N VAL A 20 0.82 -1.19 -9.80
CA VAL A 20 1.38 -1.63 -8.52
C VAL A 20 1.90 -0.40 -7.78
N VAL A 21 1.24 0.00 -6.71
CA VAL A 21 1.71 1.11 -5.86
C VAL A 21 2.63 0.53 -4.79
N ILE A 22 3.85 1.07 -4.68
CA ILE A 22 4.92 0.53 -3.85
C ILE A 22 5.26 1.54 -2.75
N ASP A 23 5.21 1.06 -1.51
CA ASP A 23 5.60 1.77 -0.27
C ASP A 23 6.13 0.69 0.69
N VAL A 24 7.42 0.40 0.54
CA VAL A 24 8.13 -0.64 1.29
C VAL A 24 8.29 -0.21 2.75
N PHE A 25 8.69 1.05 2.99
CA PHE A 25 8.93 1.59 4.33
C PHE A 25 7.90 2.67 4.67
N ARG A 26 6.71 2.30 5.17
CA ARG A 26 6.29 0.98 5.71
C ARG A 26 4.91 0.52 5.26
N ALA A 27 4.15 1.33 4.54
CA ALA A 27 2.70 1.17 4.48
C ALA A 27 2.27 -0.19 3.92
N PHE A 28 2.88 -0.64 2.82
CA PHE A 28 2.44 -1.86 2.15
C PHE A 28 3.16 -3.11 2.62
N THR A 29 4.33 -2.96 3.26
CA THR A 29 4.87 -4.02 4.11
C THR A 29 3.93 -4.28 5.28
N THR A 30 3.49 -3.24 6.00
CA THR A 30 2.51 -3.34 7.09
C THR A 30 1.19 -3.96 6.62
N ALA A 31 0.65 -3.50 5.48
CA ALA A 31 -0.57 -4.06 4.91
C ALA A 31 -0.47 -5.56 4.62
N ALA A 32 0.69 -6.02 4.12
CA ALA A 32 0.91 -7.44 3.88
C ALA A 32 0.84 -8.28 5.17
N TYR A 33 1.43 -7.80 6.27
CA TYR A 33 1.33 -8.48 7.57
C TYR A 33 -0.10 -8.46 8.12
N ILE A 34 -0.83 -7.35 7.98
CA ILE A 34 -2.24 -7.26 8.40
C ILE A 34 -3.09 -8.33 7.68
N PHE A 35 -2.91 -8.49 6.37
CA PHE A 35 -3.59 -9.55 5.61
C PHE A 35 -3.10 -10.95 5.98
N ALA A 36 -1.80 -11.16 6.15
CA ALA A 36 -1.24 -12.44 6.59
C ALA A 36 -1.81 -12.90 7.95
N ASN A 37 -2.21 -11.94 8.79
CA ASN A 37 -2.80 -12.17 10.10
C ASN A 37 -4.34 -12.25 10.11
N GLY A 38 -4.97 -12.42 8.94
CA GLY A 38 -6.38 -12.77 8.84
C GLY A 38 -7.35 -11.60 8.67
N ALA A 39 -6.85 -10.38 8.41
CA ALA A 39 -7.73 -9.25 8.08
C ALA A 39 -8.57 -9.56 6.84
N GLU A 40 -9.87 -9.28 6.91
CA GLU A 40 -10.77 -9.45 5.76
C GLU A 40 -10.53 -8.34 4.71
N LYS A 41 -10.32 -7.11 5.19
CA LYS A 41 -10.25 -5.90 4.36
C LYS A 41 -9.31 -4.88 4.99
N ILE A 42 -8.70 -4.07 4.13
CA ILE A 42 -8.04 -2.82 4.51
C ILE A 42 -8.73 -1.68 3.76
N ILE A 43 -9.18 -0.66 4.50
CA ILE A 43 -9.76 0.56 3.96
C ILE A 43 -8.70 1.67 4.05
N PRO A 44 -8.03 2.04 2.95
CA PRO A 44 -7.09 3.15 2.95
C PRO A 44 -7.84 4.48 3.00
N VAL A 45 -7.42 5.38 3.89
CA VAL A 45 -8.03 6.72 4.05
C VAL A 45 -6.98 7.82 4.07
N ALA A 46 -7.34 9.00 3.56
CA ALA A 46 -6.42 10.12 3.42
C ALA A 46 -6.11 10.81 4.75
N GLY A 47 -7.09 10.83 5.66
CA GLY A 47 -7.05 11.61 6.90
C GLY A 47 -7.14 10.76 8.17
N ILE A 48 -6.61 11.31 9.27
CA ILE A 48 -6.87 10.77 10.62
C ILE A 48 -8.36 10.92 10.97
N ASP A 49 -8.94 12.09 10.68
CA ASP A 49 -10.34 12.37 11.01
C ASP A 49 -11.30 11.43 10.28
N GLU A 50 -11.01 11.10 9.02
CA GLU A 50 -11.76 10.13 8.24
C GLU A 50 -11.68 8.73 8.86
N ALA A 51 -10.50 8.31 9.33
CA ALA A 51 -10.34 7.02 10.01
C ALA A 51 -11.14 6.96 11.31
N LEU A 52 -11.10 8.03 12.11
CA LEU A 52 -11.84 8.14 13.37
C LEU A 52 -13.35 8.15 13.13
N GLU A 53 -13.82 8.83 12.08
CA GLU A 53 -15.23 8.85 11.72
C GLU A 53 -15.72 7.45 11.29
N LEU A 54 -14.95 6.73 10.47
CA LEU A 54 -15.26 5.34 10.13
C LEU A 54 -15.35 4.44 11.37
N ARG A 55 -14.48 4.64 12.37
CA ARG A 55 -14.57 3.92 13.65
C ARG A 55 -15.85 4.26 14.41
N ARG A 56 -16.29 5.52 14.39
CA ARG A 56 -17.55 5.92 15.04
C ARG A 56 -18.75 5.23 14.39
N GLN A 57 -18.70 5.01 13.08
CA GLN A 57 -19.74 4.30 12.32
C GLN A 57 -19.71 2.79 12.56
N ASN A 58 -18.52 2.21 12.73
CA ASN A 58 -18.35 0.80 13.08
C ASN A 58 -17.26 0.60 14.14
N PRO A 59 -17.64 0.37 15.42
CA PRO A 59 -16.70 0.15 16.51
C PRO A 59 -15.75 -1.04 16.32
N ASN A 60 -16.09 -2.00 15.45
CA ASN A 60 -15.30 -3.21 15.20
C ASN A 60 -14.16 -3.02 14.19
N TYR A 61 -14.04 -1.86 13.56
CA TYR A 61 -12.86 -1.57 12.73
C TYR A 61 -11.58 -1.61 13.55
N VAL A 62 -10.42 -1.62 12.92
CA VAL A 62 -9.12 -1.48 13.61
C VAL A 62 -8.38 -0.33 12.95
N LEU A 63 -8.00 0.68 13.73
CA LEU A 63 -7.31 1.86 13.18
C LEU A 63 -5.80 1.64 13.24
N THR A 64 -5.16 1.76 12.08
CA THR A 64 -3.70 1.63 11.96
C THR A 64 -3.13 2.71 11.06
N GLY A 65 -1.97 3.25 11.39
CA GLY A 65 -1.40 4.31 10.58
C GLY A 65 -0.33 5.14 11.24
N GLU A 66 0.04 6.21 10.54
CA GLU A 66 1.03 7.15 11.02
C GLU A 66 0.83 8.56 10.46
N ARG A 67 1.36 9.55 11.17
CA ARG A 67 1.75 10.84 10.61
C ARG A 67 3.18 11.13 11.03
N LYS A 68 4.06 11.38 10.04
CA LYS A 68 5.50 11.62 10.27
C LYS A 68 6.18 10.51 11.09
N GLY A 69 5.75 9.27 10.88
CA GLY A 69 6.25 8.06 11.54
C GLY A 69 5.64 7.76 12.90
N VAL A 70 4.75 8.61 13.42
CA VAL A 70 4.16 8.50 14.76
C VAL A 70 2.70 8.05 14.68
N MET A 71 2.29 7.16 15.57
CA MET A 71 0.91 6.71 15.70
C MET A 71 0.00 7.88 16.13
N PRO A 72 -1.09 8.18 15.39
CA PRO A 72 -2.04 9.21 15.77
C PRO A 72 -2.77 8.87 17.09
N ALA A 73 -3.21 9.90 17.82
CA ALA A 73 -4.07 9.70 18.97
C ALA A 73 -5.41 9.05 18.56
N GLY A 74 -5.87 8.06 19.33
CA GLY A 74 -7.10 7.32 19.06
C GLY A 74 -6.95 6.16 18.07
N PHE A 75 -5.75 5.89 17.55
CA PHE A 75 -5.46 4.69 16.76
C PHE A 75 -5.07 3.52 17.67
N ASP A 76 -5.39 2.29 17.25
CA ASP A 76 -5.00 1.09 17.99
C ASP A 76 -3.53 0.73 17.73
N TYR A 77 -3.07 0.96 16.50
CA TYR A 77 -1.73 0.59 16.06
C TYR A 77 -1.05 1.67 15.20
N GLY A 78 0.29 1.68 15.26
CA GLY A 78 1.13 2.44 14.34
C GLY A 78 1.35 1.72 13.01
N ASN A 79 2.06 2.36 12.08
CA ASN A 79 2.46 1.76 10.81
C ASN A 79 3.77 0.92 10.92
N SER A 80 3.87 0.04 11.92
CA SER A 80 5.05 -0.79 12.14
C SER A 80 4.73 -2.28 11.92
N PRO A 81 5.30 -2.94 10.89
CA PRO A 81 5.03 -4.35 10.63
C PRO A 81 5.53 -5.24 11.78
N CYS A 82 6.66 -4.89 12.41
CA CYS A 82 7.21 -5.64 13.53
C CYS A 82 6.29 -5.68 14.76
N ILE A 83 5.50 -4.62 14.99
CA ILE A 83 4.51 -4.61 16.08
C ILE A 83 3.27 -5.41 15.69
N LEU A 84 2.88 -5.34 14.42
CA LEU A 84 1.65 -5.93 13.92
C LEU A 84 1.76 -7.42 13.57
N GLN A 85 2.98 -7.94 13.38
CA GLN A 85 3.21 -9.32 12.93
C GLN A 85 2.59 -10.40 13.84
N ASP A 86 2.43 -10.12 15.14
CA ASP A 86 1.84 -11.06 16.11
C ASP A 86 0.41 -10.67 16.52
N THR A 87 -0.18 -9.67 15.87
CA THR A 87 -1.54 -9.20 16.16
C THR A 87 -2.57 -9.98 15.34
N ASP A 88 -3.58 -10.55 15.99
CA ASP A 88 -4.69 -11.23 15.31
C ASP A 88 -5.67 -10.23 14.67
N PHE A 89 -5.82 -10.34 13.34
CA PHE A 89 -6.77 -9.57 12.53
C PHE A 89 -7.94 -10.41 12.00
N SER A 90 -8.09 -11.67 12.45
CA SER A 90 -9.13 -12.58 11.97
C SER A 90 -10.53 -11.97 12.00
N GLY A 91 -11.15 -11.86 10.83
CA GLY A 91 -12.50 -11.29 10.67
C GLY A 91 -12.60 -9.78 10.92
N LYS A 92 -11.46 -9.08 11.06
CA LYS A 92 -11.42 -7.63 11.27
C LYS A 92 -11.22 -6.90 9.94
N THR A 93 -11.74 -5.69 9.89
CA THR A 93 -11.44 -4.72 8.83
C THR A 93 -10.52 -3.64 9.41
N ALA A 94 -9.33 -3.48 8.84
CA ALA A 94 -8.42 -2.43 9.23
C ALA A 94 -8.69 -1.15 8.41
N VAL A 95 -8.67 0.01 9.05
CA VAL A 95 -8.71 1.32 8.41
C VAL A 95 -7.29 1.89 8.51
N MET A 96 -6.63 2.04 7.37
CA MET A 96 -5.23 2.40 7.30
C MET A 96 -5.05 3.84 6.82
N SER A 97 -4.35 4.67 7.60
CA SER A 97 -3.99 6.04 7.18
C SER A 97 -2.50 6.30 7.27
N THR A 98 -1.84 6.52 6.14
CA THR A 98 -0.40 6.80 6.06
C THR A 98 -0.14 8.05 5.23
N SER A 99 1.08 8.57 5.31
CA SER A 99 1.46 9.82 4.66
C SER A 99 1.67 9.66 3.15
N ALA A 100 2.29 8.55 2.72
CA ALA A 100 2.63 8.29 1.32
C ALA A 100 1.69 7.25 0.69
N GLY A 101 1.66 6.03 1.22
CA GLY A 101 0.90 4.90 0.67
C GLY A 101 -0.54 5.21 0.25
N THR A 102 -1.36 5.78 1.15
CA THR A 102 -2.77 6.08 0.83
C THR A 102 -2.91 7.17 -0.23
N CYS A 103 -2.01 8.17 -0.25
CA CYS A 103 -1.97 9.19 -1.31
C CYS A 103 -1.70 8.57 -2.68
N GLY A 104 -0.80 7.59 -2.78
CA GLY A 104 -0.52 6.90 -4.03
C GLY A 104 -1.73 6.17 -4.61
N ILE A 105 -2.46 5.44 -3.76
CA ILE A 105 -3.70 4.76 -4.13
C ILE A 105 -4.73 5.76 -4.65
N ILE A 106 -4.97 6.84 -3.91
CA ILE A 106 -5.97 7.86 -4.25
C ILE A 106 -5.60 8.63 -5.54
N CYS A 107 -4.31 8.80 -5.80
CA CYS A 107 -3.83 9.55 -6.96
C CYS A 107 -3.83 8.72 -8.26
N ALA A 108 -3.80 7.39 -8.18
CA ALA A 108 -3.79 6.47 -9.32
C ALA A 108 -5.16 6.35 -10.03
N LYS A 109 -5.80 7.48 -10.35
CA LYS A 109 -7.16 7.55 -10.90
C LYS A 109 -7.33 6.95 -12.30
N LYS A 110 -6.23 6.79 -13.04
CA LYS A 110 -6.21 6.20 -14.39
C LYS A 110 -5.91 4.70 -14.37
N ALA A 111 -5.66 4.12 -13.20
CA ALA A 111 -5.47 2.68 -13.05
C ALA A 111 -6.78 1.94 -13.37
N GLY A 112 -6.70 0.91 -14.20
CA GLY A 112 -7.79 -0.05 -14.35
C GLY A 112 -7.91 -0.97 -13.14
N GLU A 113 -6.77 -1.25 -12.50
CA GLU A 113 -6.68 -2.06 -11.29
C GLU A 113 -5.48 -1.59 -10.45
N ILE A 114 -5.61 -1.59 -9.12
CA ILE A 114 -4.53 -1.20 -8.20
C ILE A 114 -4.14 -2.40 -7.34
N VAL A 115 -2.84 -2.68 -7.28
CA VAL A 115 -2.23 -3.70 -6.41
C VAL A 115 -1.24 -3.02 -5.48
N LEU A 116 -1.18 -3.45 -4.22
CA LEU A 116 -0.23 -2.94 -3.24
C LEU A 116 1.06 -3.77 -3.27
N GLY A 117 2.21 -3.10 -3.38
CA GLY A 117 3.51 -3.73 -3.54
C GLY A 117 4.50 -3.40 -2.43
N SER A 118 5.28 -4.39 -2.03
CA SER A 118 6.46 -4.28 -1.17
C SER A 118 7.33 -5.54 -1.36
N PHE A 119 8.54 -5.57 -0.80
CA PHE A 119 9.40 -6.75 -0.92
C PHE A 119 8.77 -8.04 -0.37
N VAL A 120 8.04 -7.95 0.74
CA VAL A 120 7.45 -9.13 1.39
C VAL A 120 6.32 -9.78 0.57
N CYS A 121 5.72 -9.06 -0.37
CA CYS A 121 4.70 -9.58 -1.28
C CYS A 121 5.12 -9.56 -2.76
N ALA A 122 6.35 -9.16 -3.10
CA ALA A 122 6.79 -8.93 -4.47
C ALA A 122 6.57 -10.14 -5.41
N LYS A 123 6.91 -11.35 -4.95
CA LYS A 123 6.69 -12.57 -5.74
C LYS A 123 5.21 -12.86 -5.99
N ALA A 124 4.37 -12.69 -4.97
CA ALA A 124 2.93 -12.88 -5.09
C ALA A 124 2.29 -11.85 -6.03
N VAL A 125 2.76 -10.60 -5.98
CA VAL A 125 2.37 -9.54 -6.91
C VAL A 125 2.76 -9.91 -8.34
N ALA A 126 4.00 -10.36 -8.57
CA ALA A 126 4.45 -10.79 -9.89
C ALA A 126 3.62 -11.97 -10.43
N ASP A 127 3.35 -12.99 -9.60
CA ASP A 127 2.52 -14.13 -9.96
C ASP A 127 1.09 -13.73 -10.31
N TYR A 128 0.53 -12.78 -9.56
CA TYR A 128 -0.79 -12.22 -9.85
C TYR A 128 -0.84 -11.56 -11.23
N ILE A 129 0.16 -10.72 -11.54
CA ILE A 129 0.27 -10.02 -12.82
C ILE A 129 0.43 -11.02 -13.98
N LEU A 130 1.33 -11.99 -13.85
CA LEU A 130 1.57 -13.02 -14.88
C LEU A 130 0.32 -13.86 -15.15
N LYS A 131 -0.48 -14.16 -14.10
CA LYS A 131 -1.76 -14.84 -14.25
C LYS A 131 -2.80 -13.97 -14.94
N LYS A 132 -2.85 -12.68 -14.62
CA LYS A 132 -3.82 -11.72 -15.17
C LYS A 132 -3.54 -11.36 -16.63
N ARG A 133 -2.27 -11.37 -17.03
CA ARG A 133 -1.78 -11.00 -18.38
C ARG A 133 -2.32 -9.65 -18.89
N PRO A 134 -2.17 -8.55 -18.12
CA PRO A 134 -2.58 -7.23 -18.60
C PRO A 134 -1.71 -6.77 -19.78
N ASP A 135 -2.27 -5.91 -20.62
CA ASP A 135 -1.52 -5.28 -21.71
C ASP A 135 -0.44 -4.31 -21.18
N THR A 136 -0.77 -3.54 -20.14
CA THR A 136 0.10 -2.55 -19.51
C THR A 136 0.16 -2.74 -17.99
N VAL A 137 1.38 -2.73 -17.45
CA VAL A 137 1.68 -2.70 -16.01
C VAL A 137 2.49 -1.45 -15.70
N THR A 138 2.08 -0.70 -14.68
CA THR A 138 2.85 0.44 -14.16
C THR A 138 3.23 0.19 -12.70
N LEU A 139 4.52 0.12 -12.41
CA LEU A 139 5.06 -0.01 -11.05
C LEU A 139 5.39 1.40 -10.54
N VAL A 140 4.76 1.83 -9.44
CA VAL A 140 4.89 3.19 -8.92
C VAL A 140 5.58 3.16 -7.56
N ALA A 141 6.83 3.59 -7.52
CA ALA A 141 7.61 3.78 -6.29
C ALA A 141 7.22 5.11 -5.61
N LEU A 142 6.52 5.09 -4.47
CA LEU A 142 6.00 6.33 -3.89
C LEU A 142 7.07 7.18 -3.22
N GLY A 143 8.09 6.56 -2.64
CA GLY A 143 9.13 7.26 -1.89
C GLY A 143 8.60 7.94 -0.64
N ASN A 144 9.44 8.80 -0.06
CA ASN A 144 9.14 9.47 1.19
C ASN A 144 8.10 10.59 0.98
N ALA A 145 6.98 10.46 1.68
CA ALA A 145 5.83 11.36 1.62
C ALA A 145 5.27 11.59 0.20
N GLY A 146 5.61 10.72 -0.77
CA GLY A 146 5.21 10.92 -2.16
C GLY A 146 5.96 12.03 -2.90
N LEU A 147 7.03 12.58 -2.31
CA LEU A 147 7.72 13.78 -2.79
C LEU A 147 9.20 13.56 -3.12
N LYS A 148 9.84 12.59 -2.45
CA LYS A 148 11.26 12.30 -2.65
C LYS A 148 11.44 10.80 -2.86
N LYS A 149 12.15 10.43 -3.93
CA LYS A 149 12.49 9.02 -4.21
C LYS A 149 13.26 8.42 -3.04
N THR A 150 13.04 7.13 -2.83
CA THR A 150 13.78 6.34 -1.84
C THR A 150 14.26 5.06 -2.49
N ASP A 151 15.41 4.58 -2.05
CA ASP A 151 16.08 3.45 -2.70
C ASP A 151 15.27 2.17 -2.56
N GLU A 152 14.63 1.94 -1.42
CA GLU A 152 13.85 0.73 -1.16
C GLU A 152 12.66 0.57 -2.10
N ASP A 153 11.93 1.65 -2.41
CA ASP A 153 10.76 1.60 -3.29
C ASP A 153 11.17 1.43 -4.74
N GLU A 154 12.21 2.14 -5.18
CA GLU A 154 12.74 2.06 -6.55
C GLU A 154 13.36 0.67 -6.81
N LEU A 155 14.10 0.11 -5.84
CA LEU A 155 14.66 -1.23 -5.93
C LEU A 155 13.56 -2.29 -5.90
N CYS A 156 12.50 -2.12 -5.11
CA CYS A 156 11.36 -3.04 -5.11
C CYS A 156 10.63 -3.02 -6.46
N ALA A 157 10.46 -1.84 -7.07
CA ALA A 157 9.88 -1.73 -8.42
C ALA A 157 10.75 -2.44 -9.46
N ALA A 158 12.06 -2.21 -9.45
CA ALA A 158 12.99 -2.91 -10.32
C ALA A 158 12.94 -4.43 -10.11
N TYR A 159 12.91 -4.89 -8.86
CA TYR A 159 12.84 -6.31 -8.52
C TYR A 159 11.55 -6.96 -9.04
N ILE A 160 10.38 -6.34 -8.84
CA ILE A 160 9.11 -6.84 -9.37
C ILE A 160 9.16 -6.89 -10.90
N LYS A 161 9.73 -5.87 -11.57
CA LYS A 161 9.90 -5.87 -13.02
C LYS A 161 10.76 -7.05 -13.50
N GLU A 162 11.85 -7.37 -12.82
CA GLU A 162 12.69 -8.52 -13.17
C GLU A 162 11.97 -9.86 -12.99
N LEU A 163 11.08 -9.98 -12.00
CA LEU A 163 10.24 -11.17 -11.82
C LEU A 163 9.18 -11.37 -12.92
N LEU A 164 8.90 -10.34 -13.73
CA LEU A 164 7.91 -10.37 -14.81
C LEU A 164 8.52 -10.67 -16.20
N GLN A 165 9.85 -10.74 -16.29
CA GLN A 165 10.61 -11.08 -17.50
C GLN A 165 10.87 -12.59 -17.56
#